data_AF-A0A1J3GYJ1-F1
#
_entry.id   AF-A0A1J3GYJ1-F1
#
_cell.length_a   1.000
_cell.length_b   1.000
_cell.length_c   1.000
_cell.angle_alpha   90.00
_cell.angle_beta   90.00
_cell.angle_gamma   90.00
#
_symmetry.space_group_name_H-M   'P 1'
#
loop_
_entity.id
_entity.type
_entity.pdbx_description
1 polymer ?
#
loop_
_entity_poly.entity_id
_entity_poly.type
_entity_poly.pdbx_seq_one_letter_code
_entity_poly.pdbx_strand_id
1 'polypeptide(L)'
;AAEGEMVDDMGFKLMRRGVKVAANETILSPRFYTTDFDEIDEIFNLEKNPDLPMEELTAMLEEFRRDYNQKHFVRNEGFAEAADAILG
;
A
#
# COMPACT_ATOMS: atom_id res chain seq x y z
N ALA A 1 15.58 -28.44 26.62
CA ALA A 1 16.45 -27.35 26.13
C ALA A 1 16.21 -27.26 24.64
N ALA A 2 15.42 -26.28 24.19
CA ALA A 2 15.22 -26.09 22.76
C ALA A 2 16.48 -25.43 22.18
N GLU A 3 16.95 -25.95 21.06
CA GLU A 3 18.21 -25.63 20.39
C GLU A 3 18.30 -24.13 20.06
N GLY A 4 19.54 -23.61 20.11
CA GLY A 4 19.86 -22.19 20.19
C GLY A 4 19.21 -21.32 19.11
N GLU A 5 18.34 -20.41 19.54
CA GLU A 5 17.89 -19.30 18.70
C GLU A 5 19.10 -18.43 18.30
N MET A 6 19.35 -18.33 17.01
CA MET A 6 20.38 -17.47 16.44
C MET A 6 19.82 -16.04 16.40
N VAL A 7 20.41 -15.14 17.18
CA VAL A 7 19.97 -13.74 17.29
C VAL A 7 21.13 -12.83 16.87
N ASP A 8 20.87 -11.74 16.13
CA ASP A 8 21.90 -10.73 15.80
C ASP A 8 22.14 -9.75 16.96
N ASP A 9 23.16 -8.88 16.82
CA ASP A 9 23.52 -7.86 17.83
C ASP A 9 22.38 -6.87 18.13
N MET A 10 21.34 -6.83 17.28
CA MET A 10 20.15 -5.99 17.41
C MET A 10 18.93 -6.76 17.93
N GLY A 11 19.08 -8.03 18.32
CA GLY A 11 17.99 -8.83 18.88
C GLY A 11 17.06 -9.50 17.85
N PHE A 12 17.38 -9.49 16.56
CA PHE A 12 16.54 -10.12 15.53
C PHE A 12 16.84 -11.61 15.39
N LYS A 13 15.78 -12.43 15.33
CA LYS A 13 15.88 -13.86 15.05
C LYS A 13 16.37 -14.11 13.62
N LEU A 14 17.29 -15.05 13.46
CA LEU A 14 17.91 -15.40 12.19
C LEU A 14 17.54 -16.84 11.78
N MET A 15 17.22 -17.02 10.49
CA MET A 15 17.06 -18.36 9.87
C MET A 15 18.43 -19.05 9.69
N ARG A 16 19.44 -18.23 9.36
CA ARG A 16 20.85 -18.60 9.17
C ARG A 16 21.68 -17.31 9.28
N ARG A 17 22.99 -17.44 9.50
CA ARG A 17 23.89 -16.28 9.61
C ARG A 17 23.69 -15.30 8.44
N GLY A 18 23.32 -14.05 8.75
CA GLY A 18 23.06 -12.98 7.78
C GLY A 18 21.66 -12.96 7.16
N VAL A 19 20.78 -13.92 7.49
CA VAL A 19 19.39 -13.98 6.98
C VAL A 19 18.42 -13.92 8.15
N LYS A 20 17.72 -12.79 8.27
CA LYS A 20 16.67 -12.59 9.28
C LYS A 20 15.46 -13.47 8.98
N VAL A 21 14.79 -13.95 10.02
CA VAL A 21 13.44 -14.51 9.88
C VAL A 21 12.53 -13.41 9.34
N ALA A 22 11.63 -13.76 8.41
CA ALA A 22 10.65 -12.80 7.91
C ALA A 22 9.82 -12.24 9.07
N ALA A 23 9.67 -10.93 9.13
CA ALA A 23 8.81 -10.30 10.14
C ALA A 23 7.36 -10.74 9.92
N ASN A 24 6.61 -10.92 11.01
CA ASN A 24 5.18 -11.16 10.91
C ASN A 24 4.52 -9.95 10.22
N GLU A 25 3.76 -10.20 9.17
CA GLU A 25 2.98 -9.14 8.51
C GLU A 25 1.96 -8.56 9.51
N THR A 26 1.91 -7.24 9.60
CA THR A 26 0.90 -6.50 10.37
C THR A 26 0.12 -5.60 9.43
N ILE A 27 -0.98 -5.02 9.93
CA ILE A 27 -1.71 -3.99 9.19
C ILE A 27 -0.83 -2.77 8.82
N LEU A 28 0.26 -2.54 9.56
CA LEU A 28 1.20 -1.45 9.33
C LEU A 28 2.39 -1.84 8.43
N SER A 29 2.47 -3.09 8.00
CA SER A 29 3.54 -3.54 7.11
C SER A 29 3.34 -2.92 5.71
N PRO A 30 4.34 -2.23 5.15
CA PRO A 30 4.20 -1.59 3.84
C PRO A 30 3.97 -2.64 2.76
N ARG A 31 2.93 -2.43 1.95
CA ARG A 31 2.64 -3.24 0.76
C ARG A 31 2.94 -2.42 -0.49
N PHE A 32 3.83 -2.94 -1.32
CA PHE A 32 4.15 -2.34 -2.61
C PHE A 32 3.29 -3.00 -3.69
N TYR A 33 2.27 -2.28 -4.16
CA TYR A 33 1.47 -2.72 -5.29
C TYR A 33 2.16 -2.30 -6.59
N THR A 34 2.36 -3.25 -7.50
CA THR A 34 2.77 -2.97 -8.87
C THR A 34 1.54 -2.95 -9.76
N THR A 35 1.42 -1.94 -10.61
CA THR A 35 0.36 -1.92 -11.62
C THR A 35 0.78 -2.81 -12.78
N ASP A 36 -0.05 -3.82 -13.07
CA ASP A 36 0.04 -4.58 -14.32
C ASP A 36 -0.61 -3.76 -15.43
N PHE A 37 0.20 -3.22 -16.34
CA PHE A 37 -0.30 -2.34 -17.41
C PHE A 37 -1.01 -3.09 -18.52
N ASP A 38 -0.63 -4.35 -18.76
CA ASP A 38 -1.24 -5.16 -19.81
C ASP A 38 -2.68 -5.51 -19.40
N GLU A 39 -2.87 -5.92 -18.14
CA GLU A 39 -4.20 -6.19 -17.58
C GLU A 39 -5.10 -4.94 -17.60
N ILE A 40 -4.55 -3.77 -17.28
CA ILE A 40 -5.30 -2.51 -17.32
C ILE A 40 -5.73 -2.15 -18.75
N ASP A 41 -4.86 -2.37 -19.75
CA ASP A 41 -5.20 -2.12 -21.15
C ASP A 41 -6.29 -3.10 -21.63
N GLU A 42 -6.23 -4.38 -21.28
CA GLU A 42 -7.30 -5.33 -21.61
C GLU A 42 -8.67 -4.95 -21.01
N ILE A 43 -8.68 -4.40 -19.78
CA ILE A 43 -9.93 -4.02 -19.11
C ILE A 43 -10.50 -2.72 -19.66
N PHE A 44 -9.68 -1.67 -19.81
CA PHE A 44 -10.15 -0.29 -20.03
C PHE A 44 -10.09 0.16 -21.49
N ASN A 45 -9.40 -0.57 -22.38
CA ASN A 45 -9.34 -0.22 -23.79
C ASN A 45 -10.64 -0.57 -24.50
N LEU A 46 -11.35 0.44 -25.02
CA LEU A 46 -12.63 0.26 -25.70
C LEU A 46 -12.53 -0.52 -27.03
N GLU A 47 -11.34 -0.58 -27.64
CA GLU A 47 -11.12 -1.41 -28.84
C GLU A 47 -11.02 -2.90 -28.47
N LYS A 48 -10.44 -3.22 -27.30
CA LYS A 48 -10.27 -4.59 -26.80
C LYS A 48 -11.48 -5.09 -26.01
N ASN A 49 -12.12 -4.20 -25.26
CA ASN A 49 -13.30 -4.46 -24.43
C ASN A 49 -14.44 -3.48 -24.79
N PRO A 50 -15.14 -3.70 -25.91
CA PRO A 50 -16.23 -2.82 -26.36
C PRO A 50 -17.49 -2.89 -25.48
N ASP A 51 -17.63 -3.97 -24.69
CA ASP A 51 -18.76 -4.20 -23.79
C ASP A 51 -18.54 -3.62 -22.38
N LEU A 52 -17.47 -2.84 -22.18
CA LEU A 52 -17.20 -2.17 -20.91
C LEU A 52 -18.41 -1.30 -20.52
N PRO A 53 -19.00 -1.46 -19.31
CA PRO A 53 -20.18 -0.73 -18.88
C PRO A 53 -19.83 0.74 -18.56
N MET A 54 -19.75 1.55 -19.62
CA MET A 54 -19.31 2.94 -19.56
C MET A 54 -20.25 3.83 -18.75
N GLU A 55 -21.55 3.51 -18.70
CA GLU A 55 -22.51 4.26 -17.89
C GLU A 55 -22.21 4.14 -16.39
N GLU A 56 -21.97 2.91 -15.91
CA GLU A 56 -21.62 2.65 -14.51
C GLU A 56 -20.25 3.26 -14.17
N LEU A 57 -19.25 3.08 -15.05
CA LEU A 57 -17.93 3.68 -14.88
C LEU A 57 -18.02 5.21 -14.79
N THR A 58 -18.83 5.83 -15.65
CA THR A 58 -19.03 7.29 -15.65
C THR A 58 -19.72 7.75 -14.36
N ALA A 59 -20.74 7.03 -13.90
CA ALA A 59 -21.44 7.33 -12.65
C ALA A 59 -20.48 7.28 -11.44
N MET A 60 -19.62 6.27 -11.37
CA MET A 60 -18.58 6.18 -10.33
C MET A 60 -17.60 7.37 -10.39
N LEU A 61 -17.15 7.76 -11.59
CA LEU A 61 -16.27 8.92 -11.75
C LEU A 61 -16.94 10.23 -11.32
N GLU A 62 -18.24 10.38 -11.59
CA GLU A 62 -19.00 11.55 -11.13
C GLU A 62 -19.13 11.60 -9.61
N GLU A 63 -19.34 10.46 -8.96
CA GLU A 63 -19.34 10.36 -7.50
C GLU A 63 -17.98 10.78 -6.92
N PHE A 64 -16.87 10.25 -7.46
CA PHE A 64 -15.53 10.64 -7.02
C PHE A 64 -15.22 12.13 -7.24
N ARG A 65 -15.68 12.73 -8.35
CA ARG A 65 -15.52 14.18 -8.58
C ARG A 65 -16.27 15.01 -7.55
N ARG A 66 -17.39 14.51 -7.05
CA ARG A 66 -18.20 15.15 -6.00
C ARG A 66 -17.73 14.83 -4.59
N ASP A 67 -16.68 14.01 -4.44
CA ASP A 67 -16.20 13.58 -3.13
C ASP A 67 -15.93 14.79 -2.21
N TYR A 68 -16.74 14.90 -1.16
CA TYR A 68 -16.65 15.97 -0.18
C TYR A 68 -15.41 15.84 0.70
N ASN A 69 -14.74 14.68 0.71
CA ASN A 69 -13.50 14.45 1.45
C ASN A 69 -12.26 15.05 0.78
N GLN A 70 -12.38 15.65 -0.41
CA GLN A 70 -11.28 16.31 -1.12
C GLN A 70 -10.53 17.36 -0.27
N LYS A 71 -11.19 17.93 0.76
CA LYS A 71 -10.59 18.88 1.71
C LYS A 71 -10.49 18.34 3.14
N HIS A 72 -10.73 17.05 3.36
CA HIS A 72 -10.74 16.47 4.71
C HIS A 72 -9.32 16.43 5.30
N PHE A 73 -8.31 16.21 4.45
CA PHE A 73 -6.90 16.30 4.83
C PHE A 73 -6.29 17.62 4.37
N VAL A 74 -6.35 18.63 5.24
CA VAL A 74 -5.55 19.84 5.12
C VAL A 74 -4.36 19.72 6.06
N ARG A 75 -3.14 19.77 5.50
CA ARG A 75 -1.92 19.86 6.30
C ARG A 75 -1.88 21.24 6.94
N ASN A 76 -2.11 21.27 8.25
CA ASN A 76 -1.89 22.47 9.05
C ASN A 76 -0.39 22.60 9.39
N GLU A 77 -0.03 23.72 10.03
CA GLU A 77 1.37 24.03 10.37
C GLU A 77 2.03 22.96 11.27
N GLY A 78 1.24 22.23 12.07
CA GLY A 78 1.72 21.15 12.94
C GLY A 78 1.90 19.80 12.26
N PHE A 79 1.54 19.66 10.97
CA PHE A 79 1.64 18.37 10.28
C PHE A 79 3.09 17.87 10.16
N ALA A 80 4.05 18.77 9.93
CA ALA A 80 5.46 18.41 9.78
C ALA A 80 6.04 17.82 11.07
N GLU A 81 5.79 18.48 12.21
CA GLU A 81 6.25 17.99 13.53
C GLU A 81 5.63 16.64 13.90
N ALA A 82 4.33 16.45 13.60
CA ALA A 82 3.66 15.17 13.85
C ALA A 82 4.17 14.04 12.95
N ALA A 83 4.53 14.34 11.69
CA ALA A 83 5.09 13.37 10.76
C ALA A 83 6.51 12.95 11.18
N ASP A 84 7.34 13.90 11.59
CA ASP A 84 8.70 13.63 12.08
C ASP A 84 8.69 12.76 13.35
N ALA A 85 7.69 12.94 14.23
CA ALA A 85 7.54 12.14 15.44
C ALA A 85 7.17 10.67 15.20
N ILE A 86 6.59 10.32 14.04
CA ILE A 86 6.23 8.94 13.67
C ILE A 86 7.42 8.20 13.02
N LEU A 87 8.40 8.93 12.50
CA LEU A 87 9.60 8.39 11.83
C LEU A 87 10.76 8.05 12.80
N GLY A 88 10.50 8.03 14.11
CA GLY A 88 11.43 7.52 15.14
C GLY A 88 11.36 6.01 15.36
#